data_AF-A0A1F6VHA2-F1
#
_entry.id   AF-A0A1F6VHA2-F1
#
_cell.length_a   1.000
_cell.length_b   1.000
_cell.length_c   1.000
_cell.angle_alpha   90.00
_cell.angle_beta   90.00
_cell.angle_gamma   90.00
#
_symmetry.space_group_name_H-M   'P 1'
#
loop_
_entity.id
_entity.type
_entity.pdbx_description
1 polymer ?
#
loop_
_entity_poly.entity_id
_entity_poly.type
_entity_poly.pdbx_seq_one_letter_code
_entity_poly.pdbx_strand_id
1 'polypeptide(L)'
;METKNKNLIPQILIIAVFVVGLVLIYRVAPPLRQGFAGQAPLSPITTEAVENSSLDGSTILTINPEQGRRIEEKVFPEEIVLPVRWGDLGYQMAQAGVIDKQKFEELYESRGGLSVEEKKLLEGLSNGNLVITQENSGYVLNLLWAFGLGNKNPVLEEGPMVTYDGGEAGLSAEALAKAGRFASTGGWTLAKGGAMDHYSKHSFVVLTTQQQAKVEHMAKNIYRPCCGNSTYFPDCNHGMAMLGLLELLAANGVSEGEMYKIALQVNSYWFPQTYLTLAKYFEMKGVSWDKVDAKEVLGFDFSSASGYQKILTEITPANVSGGGSCGA
;
A
#
# COMPACT_ATOMS: atom_id res chain seq x y z
N MET A 1 -8.92 -0.72 85.33
CA MET A 1 -8.28 -0.60 84.01
C MET A 1 -8.99 -1.58 83.09
N GLU A 2 -10.22 -1.39 82.64
CA GLU A 2 -10.79 -0.31 81.82
C GLU A 2 -9.97 0.01 80.55
N THR A 3 -10.35 -0.63 79.44
CA THR A 3 -10.71 -0.06 78.12
C THR A 3 -11.11 -1.23 77.20
N LYS A 4 -12.40 -1.51 77.04
CA LYS A 4 -13.32 -1.06 75.97
C LYS A 4 -13.07 -1.68 74.58
N ASN A 5 -13.81 -2.77 74.39
CA ASN A 5 -14.47 -3.24 73.17
C ASN A 5 -14.83 -2.13 72.15
N LYS A 6 -14.42 -2.29 70.88
CA LYS A 6 -15.05 -1.65 69.71
C LYS A 6 -14.95 -2.55 68.47
N ASN A 7 -16.10 -3.17 68.17
CA ASN A 7 -16.72 -3.33 66.86
C ASN A 7 -16.02 -4.17 65.79
N LEU A 8 -16.34 -5.47 65.85
CA LEU A 8 -16.44 -6.37 64.73
C LEU A 8 -17.76 -6.09 63.98
N ILE A 9 -17.70 -5.46 62.79
CA ILE A 9 -18.77 -5.46 61.77
C ILE A 9 -18.09 -5.79 60.43
N PRO A 10 -18.64 -6.72 59.62
CA PRO A 10 -17.85 -7.48 58.66
C PRO A 10 -17.68 -6.73 57.33
N GLN A 11 -16.44 -6.69 56.83
CA GLN A 11 -16.10 -6.22 55.47
C GLN A 11 -16.73 -7.07 54.35
N ILE A 12 -17.52 -8.09 54.68
CA ILE A 12 -18.19 -8.98 53.74
C ILE A 12 -19.46 -8.34 53.14
N LEU A 13 -20.07 -7.32 53.79
CA LEU A 13 -21.26 -6.66 53.25
C LEU A 13 -20.97 -5.61 52.17
N ILE A 14 -19.75 -5.07 52.08
CA ILE A 14 -19.41 -4.04 51.08
C ILE A 14 -19.08 -4.66 49.71
N ILE A 15 -18.53 -5.88 49.69
CA ILE A 15 -18.21 -6.57 48.44
C ILE A 15 -19.48 -7.14 47.77
N ALA A 16 -20.47 -7.58 48.54
CA ALA A 16 -21.73 -8.10 47.99
C ALA A 16 -22.57 -7.00 47.30
N VAL A 17 -22.55 -5.76 47.80
CA VAL A 17 -23.30 -4.65 47.20
C VAL A 17 -22.65 -4.16 45.89
N PHE A 18 -21.32 -4.22 45.78
CA PHE A 18 -20.62 -3.84 44.53
C PHE A 18 -20.75 -4.89 43.43
N VAL A 19 -20.73 -6.18 43.76
CA VAL A 19 -20.87 -7.26 42.76
C VAL A 19 -22.32 -7.36 42.24
N VAL A 20 -23.33 -7.12 43.08
CA VAL A 20 -24.74 -7.11 42.62
C VAL A 20 -25.07 -5.83 41.82
N GLY A 21 -24.46 -4.69 42.15
CA GLY A 21 -24.62 -3.44 41.39
C GLY A 21 -24.06 -3.51 39.96
N LEU A 22 -22.92 -4.18 39.76
CA LEU A 22 -22.32 -4.35 38.42
C LEU A 22 -23.10 -5.34 37.54
N VAL A 23 -23.70 -6.38 38.12
CA VAL A 23 -24.47 -7.39 37.35
C VAL A 23 -25.83 -6.84 36.89
N LEU A 24 -26.42 -5.87 37.60
CA LEU A 24 -27.69 -5.23 37.20
C LEU A 24 -27.53 -4.14 36.12
N ILE A 25 -26.37 -3.50 36.02
CA ILE A 25 -26.07 -2.55 34.92
C ILE A 25 -25.93 -3.27 33.58
N TYR A 26 -25.49 -4.54 33.58
CA TYR A 26 -25.33 -5.34 32.36
C TYR A 26 -26.60 -6.02 31.83
N ARG A 27 -27.75 -5.91 32.52
CA ARG A 27 -29.00 -6.58 32.09
C ARG A 27 -30.15 -5.65 31.69
N VAL A 28 -29.94 -4.33 31.62
CA VAL A 28 -31.00 -3.38 31.18
C VAL A 28 -30.51 -2.36 30.14
N ALA A 29 -29.29 -2.47 29.64
CA ALA A 29 -28.80 -1.61 28.56
C ALA A 29 -28.98 -2.32 27.19
N PRO A 30 -29.89 -1.87 26.30
CA PRO A 30 -29.91 -2.35 24.92
C PRO A 30 -28.62 -1.92 24.21
N PRO A 31 -28.14 -2.70 23.22
CA PRO A 31 -26.90 -2.40 22.52
C PRO A 31 -27.00 -1.04 21.81
N LEU A 32 -26.04 -0.16 22.10
CA LEU A 32 -25.81 1.08 21.36
C LEU A 32 -25.37 0.73 19.93
N ARG A 33 -26.34 0.58 19.02
CA ARG A 33 -26.13 0.81 17.59
C ARG A 33 -26.02 2.32 17.38
N GLN A 34 -24.80 2.84 17.23
CA GLN A 34 -24.63 4.13 16.58
C GLN A 34 -24.82 3.91 15.07
N GLY A 35 -26.07 4.04 14.64
CA GLY A 35 -26.38 4.35 13.25
C GLY A 35 -25.99 5.81 12.98
N PHE A 36 -25.20 6.05 11.95
CA PHE A 36 -25.08 7.36 11.33
C PHE A 36 -26.43 7.73 10.69
N ALA A 37 -27.31 8.34 11.47
CA ALA A 37 -28.50 9.03 10.98
C ALA A 37 -28.23 10.53 11.05
N GLY A 38 -27.84 11.10 9.91
CA GLY A 38 -27.46 12.51 9.82
C GLY A 38 -27.18 12.97 8.39
N GLN A 39 -27.94 12.47 7.41
CA GLN A 39 -28.09 13.15 6.12
C GLN A 39 -29.58 13.27 5.83
N ALA A 40 -30.00 14.47 5.47
CA ALA A 40 -31.38 14.77 5.09
C ALA A 40 -31.81 13.86 3.93
N PRO A 41 -33.07 13.40 3.89
CA PRO A 41 -33.55 12.64 2.74
C PRO A 41 -33.44 13.52 1.49
N LEU A 42 -32.77 13.00 0.46
CA LEU A 42 -32.77 13.61 -0.86
C LEU A 42 -34.22 13.73 -1.32
N SER A 43 -34.60 14.95 -1.72
CA SER A 43 -35.89 15.23 -2.34
C SER A 43 -36.13 14.28 -3.52
N PRO A 44 -37.37 13.81 -3.74
CA PRO A 44 -37.66 12.97 -4.90
C PRO A 44 -37.37 13.77 -6.17
N ILE A 45 -36.47 13.24 -7.00
CA ILE A 45 -36.23 13.76 -8.35
C ILE A 45 -37.54 13.60 -9.11
N THR A 46 -38.14 14.73 -9.48
CA THR A 46 -39.30 14.77 -10.36
C THR A 46 -38.90 14.14 -11.70
N THR A 47 -39.61 13.06 -12.04
CA THR A 47 -39.56 12.36 -13.32
C THR A 47 -40.11 13.25 -14.42
N GLU A 48 -39.28 14.07 -15.04
CA GLU A 48 -39.51 14.55 -16.41
C GLU A 48 -38.17 14.59 -17.15
N ALA A 49 -38.16 14.01 -18.35
CA ALA A 49 -37.05 13.90 -19.30
C ALA A 49 -36.05 12.72 -19.13
N VAL A 50 -36.53 11.48 -19.20
CA VAL A 50 -35.89 10.44 -20.02
C VAL A 50 -36.99 9.56 -20.62
N GLU A 51 -37.56 10.00 -21.73
CA GLU A 51 -38.35 9.14 -22.61
C GLU A 51 -37.38 8.57 -23.66
N ASN A 52 -37.46 7.26 -23.92
CA ASN A 52 -36.62 6.44 -24.79
C ASN A 52 -35.25 5.98 -24.26
N SER A 53 -35.27 4.98 -23.38
CA SER A 53 -34.64 3.70 -23.73
C SER A 53 -35.30 2.55 -22.97
N SER A 54 -35.78 1.57 -23.74
CA SER A 54 -36.30 0.31 -23.23
C SER A 54 -35.20 -0.43 -22.47
N LEU A 55 -35.29 -0.44 -21.14
CA LEU A 55 -34.44 -1.24 -20.27
C LEU A 55 -35.01 -2.67 -20.23
N ASP A 56 -34.43 -3.52 -21.06
CA ASP A 56 -34.49 -4.97 -20.87
C ASP A 56 -33.45 -5.38 -19.83
N GLY A 57 -33.86 -6.24 -18.90
CA GLY A 57 -33.03 -6.75 -17.83
C GLY A 57 -31.96 -7.70 -18.36
N SER A 58 -30.77 -7.67 -17.76
CA SER A 58 -29.64 -8.55 -18.09
C SER A 58 -28.86 -8.18 -19.37
N THR A 59 -28.56 -6.91 -19.60
CA THR A 59 -27.39 -6.56 -20.42
C THR A 59 -26.15 -6.55 -19.54
N ILE A 60 -25.34 -7.61 -19.58
CA ILE A 60 -23.92 -7.48 -19.21
C ILE A 60 -23.39 -6.39 -20.14
N LEU A 61 -22.98 -5.25 -19.59
CA LEU A 61 -22.35 -4.19 -20.36
C LEU A 61 -21.08 -4.75 -20.99
N THR A 62 -21.18 -5.14 -22.26
CA THR A 62 -20.04 -5.64 -23.03
C THR A 62 -19.21 -4.45 -23.47
N ILE A 63 -18.04 -4.30 -22.87
CA ILE A 63 -17.07 -3.27 -23.26
C ILE A 63 -16.60 -3.57 -24.68
N ASN A 64 -16.95 -2.69 -25.62
CA ASN A 64 -16.51 -2.83 -27.00
C ASN A 64 -15.01 -2.49 -27.16
N PRO A 65 -14.36 -2.86 -28.28
CA PRO A 65 -12.91 -2.65 -28.45
C PRO A 65 -12.45 -1.19 -28.37
N GLU A 66 -13.28 -0.24 -28.79
CA GLU A 66 -12.93 1.19 -28.76
C GLU A 66 -13.01 1.75 -27.32
N GLN A 67 -14.05 1.38 -26.59
CA GLN A 67 -14.16 1.68 -25.17
C GLN A 67 -13.03 1.02 -24.37
N GLY A 68 -12.67 -0.22 -24.72
CA GLY A 68 -11.52 -0.93 -24.13
C GLY A 68 -10.22 -0.14 -24.25
N ARG A 69 -9.91 0.39 -25.44
CA ARG A 69 -8.71 1.22 -25.67
C ARG A 69 -8.73 2.52 -24.85
N ARG A 70 -9.88 3.22 -24.80
CA ARG A 70 -10.01 4.42 -23.97
C ARG A 70 -9.82 4.16 -22.47
N ILE A 71 -10.25 3.00 -21.98
CA ILE A 71 -10.01 2.59 -20.60
C ILE A 71 -8.52 2.34 -20.40
N GLU A 72 -7.88 1.60 -21.32
CA GLU A 72 -6.46 1.29 -21.26
C GLU A 72 -5.58 2.55 -21.23
N GLU A 73 -5.85 3.54 -22.08
CA GLU A 73 -5.15 4.84 -22.09
C GLU A 73 -5.28 5.61 -20.77
N LYS A 74 -6.39 5.45 -20.05
CA LYS A 74 -6.59 6.07 -18.72
C LYS A 74 -5.85 5.33 -17.61
N VAL A 75 -5.72 4.00 -17.73
CA VAL A 75 -5.03 3.17 -16.74
C VAL A 75 -3.52 3.24 -16.92
N PHE A 76 -3.07 3.30 -18.17
CA PHE A 76 -1.66 3.35 -18.55
C PHE A 76 -1.41 4.61 -19.40
N PRO A 77 -1.23 5.78 -18.77
CA PRO A 77 -0.65 6.91 -19.49
C PRO A 77 0.73 6.52 -20.06
N GLU A 78 1.21 7.25 -21.06
CA GLU A 78 2.52 6.97 -21.69
C GLU A 78 3.67 7.10 -20.67
N GLU A 79 3.63 8.15 -19.85
CA GLU A 79 4.57 8.38 -18.77
C GLU A 79 3.89 9.06 -17.58
N ILE A 80 4.52 8.93 -16.42
CA ILE A 80 4.16 9.66 -15.20
C ILE A 80 5.41 10.27 -14.61
N VAL A 81 5.42 11.60 -14.55
CA VAL A 81 6.43 12.35 -13.80
C VAL A 81 6.00 12.40 -12.33
N LEU A 82 6.69 11.64 -11.49
CA LEU A 82 6.42 11.61 -10.06
C LEU A 82 6.91 12.91 -9.40
N PRO A 83 6.19 13.50 -8.43
CA PRO A 83 6.66 14.64 -7.64
C PRO A 83 7.69 14.19 -6.59
N VAL A 84 8.69 13.44 -7.03
CA VAL A 84 9.80 12.88 -6.27
C VAL A 84 11.08 13.31 -6.94
N ARG A 85 11.79 14.29 -6.34
CA ARG A 85 13.11 14.69 -6.82
C ARG A 85 14.12 13.58 -6.49
N TRP A 86 14.64 12.89 -7.50
CA TRP A 86 15.55 11.76 -7.32
C TRP A 86 16.95 12.20 -6.88
N GLY A 87 17.45 13.34 -7.38
CA GLY A 87 18.76 13.87 -6.99
C GLY A 87 19.89 12.87 -7.24
N ASP A 88 20.57 12.46 -6.18
CA ASP A 88 21.69 11.51 -6.19
C ASP A 88 21.37 10.21 -5.41
N LEU A 89 20.09 9.90 -5.15
CA LEU A 89 19.69 8.75 -4.33
C LEU A 89 20.25 7.41 -4.85
N GLY A 90 20.24 7.18 -6.16
CA GLY A 90 20.85 5.98 -6.75
C GLY A 90 22.34 5.89 -6.46
N TYR A 91 23.06 7.01 -6.59
CA TYR A 91 24.47 7.10 -6.26
C TYR A 91 24.72 6.82 -4.76
N GLN A 92 23.93 7.42 -3.87
CA GLN A 92 24.03 7.19 -2.42
C GLN A 92 23.80 5.71 -2.06
N MET A 93 22.76 5.09 -2.61
CA MET A 93 22.47 3.66 -2.39
C MET A 93 23.60 2.76 -2.90
N ALA A 94 24.21 3.10 -4.03
CA ALA A 94 25.34 2.37 -4.58
C ALA A 94 26.64 2.52 -3.75
N GLN A 95 26.89 3.72 -3.22
CA GLN A 95 28.00 3.97 -2.31
C GLN A 95 27.82 3.23 -0.97
N ALA A 96 26.59 3.22 -0.44
CA ALA A 96 26.24 2.56 0.81
C ALA A 96 26.22 1.02 0.71
N GLY A 97 26.24 0.46 -0.50
CA GLY A 97 26.23 -0.98 -0.75
C GLY A 97 24.84 -1.61 -0.85
N VAL A 98 23.77 -0.83 -0.65
CA VAL A 98 22.38 -1.30 -0.84
C VAL A 98 22.18 -1.80 -2.27
N ILE A 99 22.83 -1.13 -3.23
CA ILE A 99 22.95 -1.56 -4.62
C ILE A 99 24.42 -1.82 -4.94
N ASP A 100 24.70 -3.04 -5.37
CA ASP A 100 25.90 -3.39 -6.12
C ASP A 100 25.65 -3.06 -7.59
N LYS A 101 26.31 -2.00 -8.07
CA LYS A 101 26.12 -1.49 -9.44
C LYS A 101 26.31 -2.57 -10.50
N GLN A 102 27.33 -3.41 -10.34
CA GLN A 102 27.65 -4.42 -11.34
C GLN A 102 26.52 -5.45 -11.42
N LYS A 103 26.09 -6.00 -10.27
CA LYS A 103 24.97 -6.94 -10.24
C LYS A 103 23.68 -6.31 -10.78
N PHE A 104 23.46 -5.04 -10.45
CA PHE A 104 22.28 -4.31 -10.91
C PHE A 104 22.30 -4.12 -12.43
N GLU A 105 23.43 -3.79 -13.04
CA GLU A 105 23.56 -3.71 -14.50
C GLU A 105 23.39 -5.08 -15.17
N GLU A 106 24.04 -6.12 -14.63
CA GLU A 106 23.97 -7.51 -15.11
C GLU A 106 22.52 -8.03 -15.17
N LEU A 107 21.67 -7.65 -14.21
CA LEU A 107 20.25 -8.01 -14.20
C LEU A 107 19.51 -7.59 -15.49
N TYR A 108 19.88 -6.47 -16.10
CA TYR A 108 19.21 -5.92 -17.29
C TYR A 108 19.91 -6.25 -18.60
N GLU A 109 21.10 -6.86 -18.60
CA GLU A 109 21.86 -7.18 -19.82
C GLU A 109 21.03 -8.00 -20.82
N SER A 110 20.32 -9.02 -20.33
CA SER A 110 19.46 -9.88 -21.16
C SER A 110 18.31 -9.14 -21.84
N ARG A 111 17.99 -7.92 -21.40
CA ARG A 111 16.91 -7.06 -21.94
C ARG A 111 17.45 -5.91 -22.81
N GLY A 112 18.72 -5.94 -23.17
CA GLY A 112 19.39 -4.87 -23.92
C GLY A 112 20.20 -3.90 -23.04
N GLY A 113 20.30 -4.18 -21.73
CA GLY A 113 21.00 -3.35 -20.76
C GLY A 113 20.22 -2.12 -20.32
N LEU A 114 20.82 -1.32 -19.42
CA LEU A 114 20.25 -0.06 -18.96
C LEU A 114 20.32 1.02 -20.05
N SER A 115 19.23 1.75 -20.23
CA SER A 115 19.19 3.00 -21.00
C SER A 115 20.09 4.08 -20.42
N VAL A 116 20.32 5.16 -21.17
CA VAL A 116 21.13 6.30 -20.70
C VAL A 116 20.48 6.95 -19.47
N GLU A 117 19.15 7.05 -19.47
CA GLU A 117 18.34 7.62 -18.40
C GLU A 117 18.40 6.74 -17.13
N GLU A 118 18.28 5.42 -17.28
CA GLU A 118 18.41 4.47 -16.16
C GLU A 118 19.82 4.48 -15.56
N LYS A 119 20.87 4.50 -16.39
CA LYS A 119 22.24 4.67 -15.86
C LYS A 119 22.39 5.97 -15.09
N LYS A 120 21.78 7.06 -15.59
CA LYS A 120 21.81 8.36 -14.91
C LYS A 120 21.08 8.33 -13.56
N LEU A 121 19.96 7.60 -13.43
CA LEU A 121 19.28 7.41 -12.15
C LEU A 121 20.14 6.62 -11.16
N LEU A 122 20.90 5.64 -11.62
CA LEU A 122 21.78 4.83 -10.77
C LEU A 122 23.07 5.57 -10.34
N GLU A 123 23.63 6.42 -11.21
CA GLU A 123 24.99 6.95 -11.02
C GLU A 123 25.10 8.47 -10.92
N GLY A 124 24.11 9.19 -11.44
CA GLY A 124 24.11 10.64 -11.54
C GLY A 124 23.92 11.33 -10.18
N LEU A 125 24.51 12.52 -10.06
CA LEU A 125 24.49 13.33 -8.83
C LEU A 125 23.42 14.43 -8.82
N SER A 126 22.68 14.62 -9.92
CA SER A 126 21.72 15.73 -10.08
C SER A 126 20.58 15.35 -11.01
N ASN A 127 19.87 14.28 -10.66
CA ASN A 127 18.65 13.87 -11.34
C ASN A 127 17.47 14.78 -10.97
N GLY A 128 16.54 14.92 -11.92
CA GLY A 128 15.29 15.64 -11.72
C GLY A 128 14.25 14.77 -11.00
N ASN A 129 13.00 14.91 -11.42
CA ASN A 129 11.93 14.05 -10.93
C ASN A 129 12.04 12.64 -11.51
N LEU A 130 11.64 11.65 -10.72
CA LEU A 130 11.54 10.27 -11.17
C LEU A 130 10.40 10.14 -12.19
N VAL A 131 10.66 9.47 -13.30
CA VAL A 131 9.68 9.20 -14.36
C VAL A 131 9.48 7.70 -14.46
N ILE A 132 8.21 7.28 -14.48
CA ILE A 132 7.83 5.88 -14.66
C ILE A 132 6.98 5.73 -15.93
N THR A 133 7.30 4.73 -16.73
CA THR A 133 6.59 4.30 -17.94
C THR A 133 6.30 2.80 -17.83
N GLN A 134 5.57 2.23 -18.79
CA GLN A 134 5.38 0.78 -18.84
C GLN A 134 6.73 0.05 -18.99
N GLU A 135 7.62 0.56 -19.82
CA GLU A 135 8.92 -0.03 -20.17
C GLU A 135 9.88 -0.06 -18.98
N ASN A 136 9.99 1.04 -18.24
CA ASN A 136 10.95 1.17 -17.13
C ASN A 136 10.36 0.79 -15.76
N SER A 137 9.07 0.42 -15.69
CA SER A 137 8.35 0.16 -14.43
C SER A 137 9.06 -0.85 -13.51
N GLY A 138 9.66 -1.90 -14.08
CA GLY A 138 10.44 -2.89 -13.34
C GLY A 138 11.80 -2.37 -12.84
N TYR A 139 12.43 -1.46 -13.59
CA TYR A 139 13.63 -0.75 -13.15
C TYR A 139 13.33 0.18 -11.97
N VAL A 140 12.28 0.99 -12.11
CA VAL A 140 11.81 1.89 -11.04
C VAL A 140 11.40 1.10 -9.79
N LEU A 141 10.75 -0.05 -9.96
CA LEU A 141 10.43 -0.96 -8.86
C LEU A 141 11.69 -1.37 -8.09
N ASN A 142 12.74 -1.80 -8.80
CA ASN A 142 13.97 -2.27 -8.15
C ASN A 142 14.74 -1.13 -7.45
N LEU A 143 14.74 0.09 -8.00
CA LEU A 143 15.29 1.26 -7.29
C LEU A 143 14.52 1.60 -6.01
N LEU A 144 13.18 1.61 -6.09
CA LEU A 144 12.32 1.90 -4.95
C LEU A 144 12.35 0.77 -3.91
N TRP A 145 12.53 -0.48 -4.34
CA TRP A 145 12.75 -1.62 -3.46
C TRP A 145 14.06 -1.45 -2.69
N ALA A 146 15.17 -1.16 -3.38
CA ALA A 146 16.45 -0.86 -2.72
C ALA A 146 16.31 0.26 -1.70
N PHE A 147 15.64 1.36 -2.09
CA PHE A 147 15.42 2.50 -1.22
C PHE A 147 14.58 2.15 0.00
N GLY A 148 13.41 1.52 -0.18
CA GLY A 148 12.52 1.13 0.91
C GLY A 148 13.16 0.13 1.87
N LEU A 149 13.99 -0.80 1.35
CA LEU A 149 14.77 -1.73 2.17
C LEU A 149 15.84 -0.99 2.99
N GLY A 150 16.58 -0.09 2.35
CA GLY A 150 17.79 0.52 2.90
C GLY A 150 17.54 1.72 3.80
N ASN A 151 16.52 2.53 3.50
CA ASN A 151 16.19 3.73 4.25
C ASN A 151 15.64 3.36 5.63
N LYS A 152 16.10 4.04 6.67
CA LYS A 152 15.68 3.79 8.04
C LYS A 152 14.22 4.20 8.21
N ASN A 153 13.35 3.24 8.56
CA ASN A 153 11.92 3.48 8.71
C ASN A 153 11.31 2.65 9.87
N PRO A 154 10.55 3.27 10.80
CA PRO A 154 9.86 2.55 11.87
C PRO A 154 8.93 1.43 11.40
N VAL A 155 8.36 1.50 10.19
CA VAL A 155 7.54 0.40 9.63
C VAL A 155 8.34 -0.91 9.54
N LEU A 156 9.64 -0.83 9.29
CA LEU A 156 10.52 -2.00 9.21
C LEU A 156 11.03 -2.47 10.58
N GLU A 157 11.13 -1.56 11.55
CA GLU A 157 11.68 -1.85 12.89
C GLU A 157 10.59 -2.24 13.89
N GLU A 158 9.36 -1.79 13.68
CA GLU A 158 8.25 -1.96 14.63
C GLU A 158 7.03 -2.64 13.99
N GLY A 159 7.01 -2.73 12.66
CA GLY A 159 5.90 -3.31 11.92
C GLY A 159 5.91 -4.84 11.81
N PRO A 160 4.98 -5.40 11.01
CA PRO A 160 4.74 -6.83 10.88
C PRO A 160 5.94 -7.64 10.40
N MET A 161 6.91 -7.03 9.70
CA MET A 161 8.16 -7.72 9.31
C MET A 161 8.90 -8.34 10.49
N VAL A 162 8.76 -7.76 11.69
CA VAL A 162 9.36 -8.29 12.92
C VAL A 162 8.34 -8.75 13.97
N THR A 163 7.06 -8.38 13.82
CA THR A 163 6.00 -8.66 14.81
C THR A 163 4.89 -9.63 14.35
N TYR A 164 4.91 -10.14 13.10
CA TYR A 164 3.81 -10.95 12.55
C TYR A 164 3.43 -12.22 13.35
N ASP A 165 4.36 -12.77 14.12
CA ASP A 165 4.18 -13.97 14.94
C ASP A 165 3.95 -13.65 16.43
N GLY A 166 3.63 -12.39 16.75
CA GLY A 166 3.55 -11.90 18.13
C GLY A 166 4.91 -11.57 18.75
N GLY A 167 5.97 -11.55 17.95
CA GLY A 167 7.31 -11.12 18.36
C GLY A 167 7.39 -9.66 18.78
N GLU A 168 8.46 -9.33 19.51
CA GLU A 168 8.74 -7.97 19.96
C GLU A 168 9.27 -7.10 18.80
N ALA A 169 8.85 -5.84 18.79
CA ALA A 169 9.42 -4.82 17.92
C ALA A 169 10.91 -4.58 18.21
N GLY A 170 11.61 -4.03 17.22
CA GLY A 170 13.00 -3.62 17.30
C GLY A 170 13.93 -4.45 16.40
N LEU A 171 15.23 -4.24 16.59
CA LEU A 171 16.29 -4.82 15.76
C LEU A 171 17.12 -5.86 16.54
N SER A 172 16.47 -6.66 17.38
CA SER A 172 17.12 -7.80 18.02
C SER A 172 17.61 -8.79 16.95
N ALA A 173 18.60 -9.63 17.29
CA ALA A 173 19.09 -10.65 16.36
C ALA A 173 17.96 -11.60 15.91
N GLU A 174 17.01 -11.89 16.79
CA GLU A 174 15.83 -12.70 16.45
C GLU A 174 14.89 -11.97 15.48
N ALA A 175 14.58 -10.70 15.75
CA ALA A 175 13.73 -9.87 14.89
C ALA A 175 14.33 -9.75 13.47
N LEU A 176 15.63 -9.48 13.37
CA LEU A 176 16.33 -9.40 12.08
C LEU A 176 16.35 -10.76 11.36
N ALA A 177 16.54 -11.86 12.09
CA ALA A 177 16.48 -13.20 11.49
C ALA A 177 15.09 -13.58 11.00
N LYS A 178 14.01 -13.00 11.54
CA LYS A 178 12.64 -13.16 11.03
C LYS A 178 12.41 -12.29 9.80
N ALA A 179 12.72 -10.99 9.91
CA ALA A 179 12.60 -10.04 8.82
C ALA A 179 13.37 -10.49 7.56
N GLY A 180 14.52 -11.16 7.74
CA GLY A 180 15.34 -11.67 6.63
C GLY A 180 14.71 -12.79 5.78
N ARG A 181 13.59 -13.39 6.19
CA ARG A 181 12.99 -14.57 5.51
C ARG A 181 11.94 -14.21 4.46
N PHE A 182 11.60 -12.93 4.34
CA PHE A 182 10.59 -12.46 3.41
C PHE A 182 11.16 -12.28 2.00
N ALA A 183 10.29 -12.26 0.99
CA ALA A 183 10.71 -12.09 -0.40
C ALA A 183 11.37 -10.70 -0.62
N SER A 184 10.93 -9.66 0.10
CA SER A 184 11.53 -8.32 0.06
C SER A 184 12.96 -8.24 0.61
N THR A 185 13.39 -9.21 1.41
CA THR A 185 14.75 -9.24 1.98
C THR A 185 15.56 -10.37 1.38
N GLY A 186 15.06 -11.60 1.45
CA GLY A 186 15.72 -12.79 0.92
C GLY A 186 15.82 -12.79 -0.61
N GLY A 187 14.90 -12.10 -1.30
CA GLY A 187 14.96 -11.89 -2.74
C GLY A 187 15.88 -10.76 -3.18
N TRP A 188 16.35 -9.90 -2.28
CA TRP A 188 17.24 -8.79 -2.63
C TRP A 188 18.71 -9.25 -2.63
N THR A 189 19.15 -9.77 -3.78
CA THR A 189 20.53 -10.31 -3.96
C THR A 189 21.51 -9.29 -4.56
N LEU A 190 20.99 -8.12 -4.92
CA LEU A 190 21.72 -7.05 -5.60
C LEU A 190 22.51 -6.14 -4.65
N ALA A 191 22.64 -6.47 -3.36
CA ALA A 191 23.46 -5.72 -2.42
C ALA A 191 24.92 -6.16 -2.44
N LYS A 192 25.80 -5.29 -1.92
CA LYS A 192 27.15 -5.64 -1.45
C LYS A 192 27.03 -6.23 -0.06
N GLY A 193 27.31 -7.52 0.09
CA GLY A 193 26.94 -8.27 1.29
C GLY A 193 25.52 -8.81 1.18
N GLY A 194 24.79 -8.90 2.29
CA GLY A 194 23.40 -9.35 2.34
C GLY A 194 22.40 -8.21 2.49
N ALA A 195 21.13 -8.44 2.10
CA ALA A 195 20.05 -7.47 2.29
C ALA A 195 19.92 -6.98 3.75
N MET A 196 20.07 -7.89 4.72
CA MET A 196 19.99 -7.56 6.15
C MET A 196 21.18 -6.74 6.65
N ASP A 197 22.26 -6.61 5.87
CA ASP A 197 23.34 -5.66 6.15
C ASP A 197 22.90 -4.21 5.93
N HIS A 198 21.77 -4.00 5.25
CA HIS A 198 21.23 -2.68 4.90
C HIS A 198 19.80 -2.41 5.38
N TYR A 199 19.06 -3.43 5.83
CA TYR A 199 17.68 -3.33 6.30
C TYR A 199 17.48 -2.21 7.35
N SER A 200 16.75 -1.16 6.99
CA SER A 200 16.43 0.01 7.84
C SER A 200 17.65 0.68 8.49
N LYS A 201 18.78 0.80 7.77
CA LYS A 201 20.05 1.29 8.34
C LYS A 201 20.48 2.67 7.90
N HIS A 202 20.10 3.10 6.69
CA HIS A 202 20.66 4.30 6.07
C HIS A 202 19.70 5.47 6.22
N SER A 203 20.23 6.68 6.40
CA SER A 203 19.41 7.90 6.51
C SER A 203 19.45 8.69 5.21
N PHE A 204 19.06 8.05 4.09
CA PHE A 204 19.00 8.73 2.79
C PHE A 204 17.97 9.86 2.81
N VAL A 205 16.81 9.58 3.43
CA VAL A 205 15.73 10.55 3.65
C VAL A 205 15.20 10.39 5.07
N VAL A 206 15.12 11.49 5.80
CA VAL A 206 14.58 11.53 7.16
C VAL A 206 13.23 12.22 7.14
N LEU A 207 12.18 11.50 7.54
CA LEU A 207 10.82 12.04 7.62
C LEU A 207 10.60 12.75 8.96
N THR A 208 9.84 13.85 8.91
CA THR A 208 9.24 14.42 10.13
C THR A 208 8.19 13.47 10.70
N THR A 209 7.83 13.63 11.98
CA THR A 209 6.78 12.83 12.62
C THR A 209 5.45 12.86 11.86
N GLN A 210 5.07 14.01 11.30
CA GLN A 210 3.84 14.14 10.52
C GLN A 210 3.92 13.42 9.17
N GLN A 211 5.08 13.47 8.50
CA GLN A 211 5.30 12.73 7.27
C GLN A 211 5.31 11.22 7.52
N GLN A 212 5.98 10.75 8.57
CA GLN A 212 5.99 9.33 8.93
C GLN A 212 4.60 8.81 9.28
N ALA A 213 3.81 9.56 10.08
CA ALA A 213 2.44 9.17 10.41
C ALA A 213 1.55 9.04 9.17
N LYS A 214 1.74 9.92 8.18
CA LYS A 214 1.06 9.84 6.88
C LYS A 214 1.48 8.58 6.11
N VAL A 215 2.77 8.30 6.02
CA VAL A 215 3.29 7.08 5.36
C VAL A 215 2.70 5.83 6.00
N GLU A 216 2.72 5.74 7.33
CA GLU A 216 2.18 4.59 8.05
C GLU A 216 0.67 4.42 7.84
N HIS A 217 -0.09 5.51 7.92
CA HIS A 217 -1.54 5.49 7.65
C HIS A 217 -1.84 4.96 6.24
N MET A 218 -1.12 5.46 5.23
CA MET A 218 -1.31 5.00 3.85
C MET A 218 -0.86 3.55 3.67
N ALA A 219 0.31 3.18 4.20
CA ALA A 219 0.86 1.85 4.08
C ALA A 219 -0.09 0.78 4.64
N LYS A 220 -0.84 1.09 5.70
CA LYS A 220 -1.85 0.18 6.28
C LYS A 220 -3.07 -0.05 5.37
N ASN A 221 -3.32 0.85 4.42
CA ASN A 221 -4.52 0.86 3.59
C ASN A 221 -4.26 0.55 2.10
N ILE A 222 -3.01 0.40 1.68
CA ILE A 222 -2.64 0.06 0.31
C ILE A 222 -2.30 -1.43 0.24
N TYR A 223 -2.96 -2.15 -0.66
CA TYR A 223 -2.79 -3.59 -0.91
C TYR A 223 -2.24 -3.86 -2.30
N ARG A 224 -1.85 -5.12 -2.53
CA ARG A 224 -1.32 -5.64 -3.79
C ARG A 224 -2.00 -6.97 -4.13
N PRO A 225 -2.37 -7.20 -5.40
CA PRO A 225 -3.31 -8.28 -5.78
C PRO A 225 -2.71 -9.69 -5.68
N CYS A 226 -1.44 -9.81 -5.28
CA CYS A 226 -0.74 -11.08 -5.11
C CYS A 226 -0.85 -11.68 -3.70
N CYS A 227 -1.25 -10.91 -2.67
CA CYS A 227 -1.37 -11.42 -1.30
C CYS A 227 -2.43 -10.66 -0.47
N GLY A 228 -2.61 -11.03 0.79
CA GLY A 228 -3.53 -10.36 1.73
C GLY A 228 -2.90 -9.25 2.57
N ASN A 229 -1.58 -9.03 2.42
CA ASN A 229 -0.82 -8.10 3.23
C ASN A 229 -0.83 -6.70 2.62
N SER A 230 -0.99 -5.67 3.45
CA SER A 230 -0.87 -4.27 3.02
C SER A 230 0.60 -3.88 2.85
N THR A 231 0.87 -2.68 2.35
CA THR A 231 2.22 -2.10 2.26
C THR A 231 2.87 -1.95 3.65
N TYR A 232 2.08 -1.85 4.72
CA TYR A 232 2.59 -1.83 6.10
C TYR A 232 3.28 -3.15 6.49
N PHE A 233 2.98 -4.24 5.79
CA PHE A 233 3.75 -5.48 5.82
C PHE A 233 4.47 -5.66 4.48
N PRO A 234 5.63 -5.02 4.29
CA PRO A 234 6.38 -5.02 3.03
C PRO A 234 7.18 -6.33 2.84
N ASP A 235 6.49 -7.46 2.82
CA ASP A 235 7.08 -8.82 2.74
C ASP A 235 7.54 -9.23 1.32
N CYS A 236 7.25 -8.42 0.30
CA CYS A 236 7.67 -8.64 -1.07
C CYS A 236 8.24 -7.37 -1.71
N ASN A 237 8.92 -7.52 -2.84
CA ASN A 237 9.48 -6.43 -3.63
C ASN A 237 8.48 -5.27 -3.87
N HIS A 238 7.23 -5.57 -4.26
CA HIS A 238 6.21 -4.55 -4.50
C HIS A 238 5.80 -3.80 -3.23
N GLY A 239 5.67 -4.51 -2.11
CA GLY A 239 5.34 -3.89 -0.82
C GLY A 239 6.48 -2.98 -0.35
N MET A 240 7.72 -3.45 -0.47
CA MET A 240 8.90 -2.66 -0.10
C MET A 240 9.11 -1.45 -1.01
N ALA A 241 8.92 -1.61 -2.33
CA ALA A 241 8.98 -0.52 -3.29
C ALA A 241 7.87 0.51 -3.06
N MET A 242 6.65 0.07 -2.76
CA MET A 242 5.55 0.98 -2.43
C MET A 242 5.83 1.74 -1.13
N LEU A 243 6.40 1.09 -0.10
CA LEU A 243 6.83 1.78 1.12
C LEU A 243 7.86 2.88 0.78
N GLY A 244 8.90 2.56 0.01
CA GLY A 244 9.90 3.52 -0.42
C GLY A 244 9.32 4.69 -1.23
N LEU A 245 8.35 4.44 -2.12
CA LEU A 245 7.63 5.49 -2.84
C LEU A 245 6.87 6.43 -1.89
N LEU A 246 6.13 5.87 -0.92
CA LEU A 246 5.37 6.67 0.05
C LEU A 246 6.30 7.55 0.90
N GLU A 247 7.45 7.02 1.31
CA GLU A 247 8.47 7.80 2.01
C GLU A 247 8.96 8.99 1.18
N LEU A 248 9.33 8.76 -0.08
CA LEU A 248 9.81 9.82 -0.97
C LEU A 248 8.74 10.87 -1.25
N LEU A 249 7.49 10.46 -1.50
CA LEU A 249 6.39 11.39 -1.72
C LEU A 249 6.10 12.23 -0.46
N ALA A 250 6.11 11.61 0.72
CA ALA A 250 5.90 12.33 1.97
C ALA A 250 7.03 13.34 2.22
N ALA A 251 8.29 12.96 1.96
CA ALA A 251 9.46 13.84 2.07
C ALA A 251 9.37 15.05 1.14
N ASN A 252 8.80 14.88 -0.06
CA ASN A 252 8.57 15.95 -1.02
C ASN A 252 7.28 16.78 -0.73
N GLY A 253 6.63 16.55 0.41
CA GLY A 253 5.50 17.36 0.87
C GLY A 253 4.17 17.08 0.16
N VAL A 254 4.07 15.94 -0.55
CA VAL A 254 2.85 15.57 -1.28
C VAL A 254 1.70 15.31 -0.31
N SER A 255 0.48 15.74 -0.68
CA SER A 255 -0.72 15.53 0.14
C SER A 255 -1.14 14.05 0.13
N GLU A 256 -1.81 13.57 1.19
CA GLU A 256 -2.22 12.15 1.27
C GLU A 256 -3.12 11.73 0.09
N GLY A 257 -4.09 12.58 -0.27
CA GLY A 257 -4.99 12.30 -1.40
C GLY A 257 -4.25 12.18 -2.74
N GLU A 258 -3.22 13.02 -2.95
CA GLU A 258 -2.40 12.94 -4.17
C GLU A 258 -1.45 11.72 -4.13
N MET A 259 -0.91 11.38 -2.96
CA MET A 259 -0.12 10.16 -2.79
C MET A 259 -0.93 8.89 -3.14
N TYR A 260 -2.21 8.83 -2.80
CA TYR A 260 -3.06 7.69 -3.17
C TYR A 260 -3.25 7.59 -4.69
N LYS A 261 -3.47 8.72 -5.38
CA LYS A 261 -3.58 8.73 -6.84
C LYS A 261 -2.28 8.27 -7.50
N ILE A 262 -1.15 8.79 -7.04
CA ILE A 262 0.17 8.38 -7.54
C ILE A 262 0.41 6.89 -7.28
N ALA A 263 0.11 6.41 -6.07
CA ALA A 263 0.24 4.99 -5.73
C ALA A 263 -0.63 4.11 -6.63
N LEU A 264 -1.86 4.55 -6.96
CA LEU A 264 -2.76 3.84 -7.88
C LEU A 264 -2.16 3.74 -9.28
N GLN A 265 -1.61 4.84 -9.79
CA GLN A 265 -1.00 4.86 -11.11
C GLN A 265 0.27 3.99 -11.17
N VAL A 266 1.15 4.09 -10.16
CA VAL A 266 2.36 3.26 -10.09
C VAL A 266 2.02 1.77 -9.96
N ASN A 267 1.08 1.42 -9.08
CA ASN A 267 0.59 0.05 -8.98
C ASN A 267 -0.05 -0.44 -10.29
N SER A 268 -0.68 0.44 -11.06
CA SER A 268 -1.24 0.08 -12.37
C SER A 268 -0.15 -0.40 -13.33
N TYR A 269 1.02 0.24 -13.34
CA TYR A 269 2.16 -0.25 -14.12
C TYR A 269 2.77 -1.55 -13.58
N TRP A 270 2.76 -1.77 -12.26
CA TRP A 270 3.29 -3.00 -11.67
C TRP A 270 2.35 -4.20 -11.78
N PHE A 271 1.04 -3.97 -11.87
CA PHE A 271 0.02 -5.02 -12.00
C PHE A 271 -0.96 -4.70 -13.14
N PRO A 272 -0.49 -4.61 -14.40
CA PRO A 272 -1.28 -4.06 -15.50
C PRO A 272 -2.56 -4.85 -15.74
N GLN A 273 -2.50 -6.18 -15.74
CA GLN A 273 -3.70 -6.99 -15.90
C GLN A 273 -4.76 -6.70 -14.83
N THR A 274 -4.34 -6.60 -13.57
CA THR A 274 -5.24 -6.33 -12.44
C THR A 274 -5.93 -4.99 -12.61
N TYR A 275 -5.17 -3.92 -12.80
CA TYR A 275 -5.74 -2.57 -12.82
C TYR A 275 -6.55 -2.30 -14.09
N LEU A 276 -6.20 -2.90 -15.24
CA LEU A 276 -7.08 -2.86 -16.42
C LEU A 276 -8.40 -3.64 -16.18
N THR A 277 -8.34 -4.77 -15.48
CA THR A 277 -9.55 -5.53 -15.11
C THR A 277 -10.43 -4.74 -14.14
N LEU A 278 -9.84 -4.12 -13.11
CA LEU A 278 -10.56 -3.26 -12.18
C LEU A 278 -11.18 -2.06 -12.88
N ALA A 279 -10.46 -1.40 -13.80
CA ALA A 279 -10.99 -0.28 -14.55
C ALA A 279 -12.23 -0.67 -15.39
N LYS A 280 -12.18 -1.83 -16.04
CA LYS A 280 -13.34 -2.40 -16.75
C LYS A 280 -14.50 -2.73 -15.79
N TYR A 281 -14.20 -3.27 -14.61
CA TYR A 281 -15.21 -3.55 -13.58
C TYR A 281 -15.93 -2.28 -13.13
N PHE A 282 -15.19 -1.21 -12.81
CA PHE A 282 -15.79 0.07 -12.42
C PHE A 282 -16.59 0.72 -13.55
N GLU A 283 -16.11 0.64 -14.79
CA GLU A 283 -16.83 1.14 -15.96
C GLU A 283 -18.19 0.44 -16.12
N MET A 284 -18.25 -0.90 -15.94
CA MET A 284 -19.51 -1.65 -15.93
C MET A 284 -20.46 -1.25 -14.79
N LYS A 285 -19.94 -0.68 -13.70
CA LYS A 285 -20.73 -0.12 -12.59
C LYS A 285 -21.03 1.38 -12.78
N GLY A 286 -20.69 1.95 -13.94
CA GLY A 286 -20.96 3.34 -14.28
C GLY A 286 -19.98 4.36 -13.71
N VAL A 287 -18.81 3.92 -13.23
CA VAL A 287 -17.75 4.79 -12.68
C VAL A 287 -16.53 4.74 -13.60
N SER A 288 -16.19 5.87 -14.22
CA SER A 288 -15.01 5.94 -15.08
C SER A 288 -13.71 5.93 -14.27
N TRP A 289 -12.64 5.36 -14.85
CA TRP A 289 -11.35 5.19 -14.15
C TRP A 289 -10.78 6.49 -13.55
N ASP A 290 -10.95 7.62 -14.23
CA ASP A 290 -10.51 8.94 -13.77
C ASP A 290 -11.30 9.49 -12.55
N LYS A 291 -12.39 8.81 -12.17
CA LYS A 291 -13.29 9.20 -11.07
C LYS A 291 -13.33 8.19 -9.93
N VAL A 292 -12.61 7.07 -10.04
CA VAL A 292 -12.56 6.08 -8.94
C VAL A 292 -11.84 6.68 -7.74
N ASP A 293 -12.29 6.32 -6.53
CA ASP A 293 -11.56 6.69 -5.33
C ASP A 293 -10.29 5.84 -5.22
N ALA A 294 -9.12 6.47 -5.30
CA ALA A 294 -7.86 5.75 -5.33
C ALA A 294 -7.61 4.94 -4.03
N LYS A 295 -8.08 5.43 -2.89
CA LYS A 295 -7.94 4.73 -1.61
C LYS A 295 -8.84 3.49 -1.56
N GLU A 296 -10.04 3.57 -2.10
CA GLU A 296 -10.95 2.43 -2.25
C GLU A 296 -10.34 1.35 -3.14
N VAL A 297 -9.91 1.72 -4.36
CA VAL A 297 -9.37 0.74 -5.32
C VAL A 297 -8.08 0.09 -4.82
N LEU A 298 -7.21 0.84 -4.14
CA LEU A 298 -6.00 0.29 -3.50
C LEU A 298 -6.30 -0.52 -2.24
N GLY A 299 -7.52 -0.46 -1.72
CA GLY A 299 -7.95 -1.12 -0.50
C GLY A 299 -8.07 -2.63 -0.62
N PHE A 300 -8.37 -3.26 0.52
CA PHE A 300 -8.44 -4.71 0.66
C PHE A 300 -9.44 -5.36 -0.31
N ASP A 301 -10.61 -4.76 -0.50
CA ASP A 301 -11.70 -5.39 -1.26
C ASP A 301 -11.44 -5.47 -2.77
N PHE A 302 -10.52 -4.66 -3.29
CA PHE A 302 -10.20 -4.63 -4.73
C PHE A 302 -8.76 -5.07 -5.02
N SER A 303 -7.80 -4.64 -4.19
CA SER A 303 -6.37 -4.85 -4.44
C SER A 303 -5.72 -5.88 -3.52
N SER A 304 -6.43 -6.57 -2.63
CA SER A 304 -5.86 -7.79 -2.01
C SER A 304 -6.09 -9.00 -2.92
N ALA A 305 -5.34 -10.09 -2.70
CA ALA A 305 -5.56 -11.34 -3.42
C ALA A 305 -7.01 -11.84 -3.31
N SER A 306 -7.58 -11.84 -2.09
CA SER A 306 -8.95 -12.31 -1.89
C SER A 306 -10.00 -11.32 -2.42
N GLY A 307 -9.75 -10.02 -2.32
CA GLY A 307 -10.59 -8.97 -2.90
C GLY A 307 -10.65 -9.08 -4.42
N TYR A 308 -9.49 -9.09 -5.08
CA TYR A 308 -9.40 -9.22 -6.53
C TYR A 308 -10.04 -10.52 -7.04
N GLN A 309 -9.83 -11.65 -6.35
CA GLN A 309 -10.48 -12.92 -6.73
C GLN A 309 -12.01 -12.85 -6.69
N LYS A 310 -12.61 -12.09 -5.76
CA LYS A 310 -14.07 -11.86 -5.77
C LYS A 310 -14.51 -11.09 -7.01
N ILE A 311 -13.75 -10.05 -7.40
CA ILE A 311 -14.04 -9.28 -8.61
C ILE A 311 -14.01 -10.17 -9.86
N LEU A 312 -13.06 -11.10 -9.94
CA LEU A 312 -12.97 -12.05 -11.05
C LEU A 312 -14.16 -13.02 -11.18
N THR A 313 -15.04 -13.09 -10.18
CA THR A 313 -16.31 -13.83 -10.31
C THR A 313 -17.38 -13.05 -11.07
N GLU A 314 -17.21 -11.73 -11.18
CA GLU A 314 -18.14 -10.82 -11.87
C GLU A 314 -17.64 -10.39 -13.26
N ILE A 315 -16.33 -10.52 -13.55
CA ILE A 315 -15.72 -10.07 -14.80
C ILE A 315 -14.59 -10.99 -15.27
N THR A 316 -14.48 -11.19 -16.58
CA THR A 316 -13.33 -11.86 -17.20
C THR A 316 -12.08 -10.98 -17.09
N PRO A 317 -10.92 -11.52 -16.66
CA PRO A 317 -9.66 -10.78 -16.66
C PRO A 317 -9.35 -10.15 -18.01
N ALA A 318 -8.86 -8.92 -18.00
CA ALA A 318 -8.40 -8.26 -19.21
C ALA A 318 -7.14 -8.95 -19.76
N ASN A 319 -6.99 -8.96 -21.08
CA ASN A 319 -5.70 -9.26 -21.69
C ASN A 319 -4.90 -7.96 -21.73
N VAL A 320 -3.63 -8.02 -21.34
CA VAL A 320 -2.67 -6.93 -21.47
C VAL A 320 -1.52 -7.38 -22.35
N SER A 321 -1.12 -6.55 -23.31
CA SER A 321 0.10 -6.75 -24.07
C SER A 321 1.26 -6.12 -23.30
N GLY A 322 2.06 -6.96 -22.63
CA GLY A 322 3.23 -6.50 -21.91
C GLY A 322 3.02 -6.36 -20.40
N GLY A 323 4.06 -6.75 -19.67
CA GLY A 323 4.19 -6.58 -18.22
C GLY A 323 5.67 -6.74 -17.89
N GLY A 324 6.26 -5.71 -17.29
CA GLY A 324 7.67 -5.73 -16.91
C GLY A 324 7.93 -6.86 -15.92
N SER A 325 9.00 -7.65 -16.13
CA SER A 325 9.41 -8.61 -15.12
C SER A 325 9.97 -7.85 -13.90
N CYS A 326 9.37 -8.13 -12.74
CA CYS A 326 9.58 -7.43 -11.46
C CYS A 326 10.66 -8.08 -10.57
N GLY A 327 11.39 -9.08 -11.08
CA GLY A 327 12.44 -9.78 -10.32
C GLY A 327 13.72 -8.95 -10.19
N ALA A 328 14.42 -9.18 -9.07
CA ALA A 328 15.80 -8.75 -8.81
C ALA A 328 16.70 -9.97 -8.71
#